data_AF-A0A2E2J7K1-F1
#
_entry.id   AF-A0A2E2J7K1-F1
#
_cell.length_a   1.000
_cell.length_b   1.000
_cell.length_c   1.000
_cell.angle_alpha   90.00
_cell.angle_beta   90.00
_cell.angle_gamma   90.00
#
_symmetry.space_group_name_H-M   'P 1'
#
loop_
_entity.id
_entity.type
_entity.pdbx_description
1 polymer ?
#
loop_
_entity_poly.entity_id
_entity_poly.type
_entity_poly.pdbx_seq_one_letter_code
_entity_poly.pdbx_strand_id
1 'polypeptide(L)'
;MEAGAHAREVAGLGGALSRLAPRLGRSPHNHKDFRMRIRAYWHLAGILAALISLPAQAFDHAYRDYGGLLDAHVQLHDRQTRGTVDYAALKKDQAKLAAVLDTWSAVEPAAFEGWSRDQQMAFLINAYNGFTLSLILTAYPDLTSIRDLGSLLRSPWKRSFFSLLGAQRSLDWLEHDTLRAHYPDPRIHFAVNCASIGCPALQPRPFAADGLDAQLDAATRQFLQDRRRNHFDAQTGTLYVTPLLRWYREDFKVNGQADRSAWLAQHAEWLADTAADRKRIRQQDFELEFTDYNWNLNDAE
;
A
#
# COMPACT_ATOMS: atom_id res chain seq x y z
N MET A 1 -29.23 2.21 56.50
CA MET A 1 -30.66 1.88 56.31
C MET A 1 -30.68 1.06 55.03
N GLU A 2 -30.43 -0.24 55.15
CA GLU A 2 -31.47 -1.30 55.32
C GLU A 2 -32.02 -1.69 53.93
N ALA A 3 -31.68 -2.82 53.31
CA ALA A 3 -31.22 -4.16 53.74
C ALA A 3 -32.32 -5.12 54.19
N GLY A 4 -32.36 -6.28 53.51
CA GLY A 4 -33.23 -7.42 53.81
C GLY A 4 -34.66 -7.32 53.25
N ALA A 5 -35.40 -8.42 53.12
CA ALA A 5 -34.97 -9.82 53.05
C ALA A 5 -36.15 -10.69 52.57
N HIS A 6 -35.88 -11.77 51.83
CA HIS A 6 -36.67 -13.00 51.92
C HIS A 6 -35.83 -14.20 51.45
N ALA A 7 -35.84 -15.26 52.25
CA ALA A 7 -35.15 -16.52 51.99
C ALA A 7 -35.83 -17.63 52.82
N ARG A 8 -35.54 -18.89 52.45
CA ARG A 8 -35.91 -20.13 53.17
C ARG A 8 -37.40 -20.51 53.13
N GLU A 9 -37.77 -21.76 53.45
CA GLU A 9 -36.96 -23.00 53.49
C GLU A 9 -37.45 -23.87 52.29
N VAL A 10 -37.66 -25.20 52.23
CA VAL A 10 -37.52 -26.36 53.13
C VAL A 10 -36.78 -27.44 52.33
N ALA A 11 -35.84 -28.16 52.95
CA ALA A 11 -35.19 -29.33 52.34
C ALA A 11 -35.62 -30.63 53.05
N GLY A 12 -35.82 -31.71 52.29
CA GLY A 12 -35.93 -33.05 52.86
C GLY A 12 -36.76 -34.05 52.05
N LEU A 13 -36.13 -35.15 51.64
CA LEU A 13 -36.46 -36.53 52.06
C LEU A 13 -35.83 -37.54 51.09
N GLY A 14 -35.06 -38.48 51.63
CA GLY A 14 -34.66 -39.69 50.92
C GLY A 14 -34.98 -40.92 51.77
N GLY A 15 -35.21 -42.07 51.13
CA GLY A 15 -35.31 -43.36 51.83
C GLY A 15 -36.58 -44.17 51.59
N ALA A 16 -36.70 -44.81 50.42
CA ALA A 16 -37.56 -45.97 50.19
C ALA A 16 -36.93 -46.86 49.10
N LEU A 17 -35.94 -47.69 49.45
CA LEU A 17 -36.12 -49.12 49.77
C LEU A 17 -36.82 -49.97 48.69
N SER A 18 -35.99 -50.43 47.76
CA SER A 18 -35.89 -51.84 47.31
C SER A 18 -37.13 -52.60 46.81
N ARG A 19 -37.07 -52.99 45.52
CA ARG A 19 -37.29 -54.37 45.03
C ARG A 19 -36.81 -54.52 43.58
N LEU A 20 -36.79 -55.77 43.08
CA LEU A 20 -36.52 -56.20 41.70
C LEU A 20 -35.07 -56.01 41.19
N ALA A 21 -34.19 -56.95 41.56
CA ALA A 21 -32.96 -57.25 40.82
C ALA A 21 -33.08 -58.62 40.13
N PRO A 22 -32.87 -58.72 38.80
CA PRO A 22 -32.60 -59.99 38.11
C PRO A 22 -31.15 -60.44 38.31
N ARG A 23 -30.91 -61.76 38.19
CA ARG A 23 -29.67 -62.44 38.56
C ARG A 23 -28.44 -62.03 37.72
N LEU A 24 -27.29 -61.92 38.38
CA LEU A 24 -25.98 -61.82 37.75
C LEU A 24 -25.64 -63.06 36.90
N GLY A 25 -25.47 -62.88 35.59
CA GLY A 25 -24.72 -63.81 34.75
C GLY A 25 -23.22 -63.51 34.86
N ARG A 26 -22.43 -64.36 35.52
CA ARG A 26 -20.96 -64.22 35.59
C ARG A 26 -20.31 -64.79 34.33
N SER A 27 -19.60 -63.95 33.57
CA SER A 27 -18.58 -64.38 32.61
C SER A 27 -17.28 -63.61 32.88
N PRO A 28 -16.12 -64.27 33.09
CA PRO A 28 -14.87 -63.61 33.42
C PRO A 28 -14.13 -63.17 32.14
N HIS A 29 -14.33 -61.93 31.70
CA HIS A 29 -13.59 -61.34 30.57
C HIS A 29 -12.65 -60.21 30.99
N ASN A 30 -11.45 -60.64 31.37
CA ASN A 30 -10.16 -60.00 31.10
C ASN A 30 -10.10 -58.45 31.11
N HIS A 31 -9.94 -57.86 32.30
CA HIS A 31 -9.74 -56.40 32.49
C HIS A 31 -8.52 -55.80 31.76
N LYS A 32 -7.66 -56.60 31.12
CA LYS A 32 -6.48 -56.13 30.36
C LYS A 32 -6.84 -55.50 29.01
N ASP A 33 -7.87 -56.00 28.33
CA ASP A 33 -8.14 -55.63 26.92
C ASP A 33 -8.77 -54.24 26.77
N PHE A 34 -9.56 -53.80 27.77
CA PHE A 34 -10.21 -52.48 27.75
C PHE A 34 -9.19 -51.33 27.76
N ARG A 35 -8.10 -51.46 28.53
CA ARG A 35 -7.01 -50.46 28.59
C ARG A 35 -6.18 -50.40 27.30
N MET A 36 -6.19 -51.46 26.49
CA MET A 36 -5.46 -51.49 25.22
C MET A 36 -6.22 -50.74 24.12
N ARG A 37 -7.55 -50.91 24.04
CA ARG A 37 -8.40 -50.29 23.01
C ARG A 37 -8.44 -48.75 23.08
N ILE A 38 -8.38 -48.16 24.28
CA ILE A 38 -8.36 -46.69 24.43
C ILE A 38 -7.06 -46.07 23.88
N ARG A 39 -5.93 -46.78 23.93
CA ARG A 39 -4.65 -46.28 23.36
C ARG A 39 -4.61 -46.32 21.84
N ALA A 40 -5.34 -47.23 21.20
CA ALA A 40 -5.37 -47.34 19.73
C ALA A 40 -5.97 -46.09 19.04
N TYR A 41 -6.99 -45.46 19.65
CA TYR A 41 -7.64 -44.28 19.05
C TYR A 41 -6.77 -43.03 19.05
N TRP A 42 -5.87 -42.85 20.04
CA TRP A 42 -4.98 -41.69 20.08
C TRP A 42 -3.90 -41.70 18.99
N HIS A 43 -3.52 -42.87 18.48
CA HIS A 43 -2.57 -42.97 17.36
C HIS A 43 -3.25 -42.80 15.99
N LEU A 44 -4.53 -43.14 15.85
CA LEU A 44 -5.30 -42.87 14.63
C LEU A 44 -5.72 -41.40 14.49
N ALA A 45 -6.05 -40.72 15.59
CA ALA A 45 -6.32 -39.28 15.59
C ALA A 45 -5.08 -38.43 15.24
N GLY A 46 -3.90 -38.84 15.71
CA GLY A 46 -2.65 -38.08 15.50
C GLY A 46 -2.12 -38.10 14.06
N ILE A 47 -2.52 -39.06 13.22
CA ILE A 47 -2.03 -39.21 11.85
C ILE A 47 -2.90 -38.42 10.84
N LEU A 48 -4.18 -38.19 11.14
CA LEU A 48 -5.10 -37.44 10.26
C LEU A 48 -5.02 -35.91 10.44
N ALA A 49 -4.23 -35.42 11.40
CA ALA A 49 -4.03 -34.00 11.67
C ALA A 49 -2.82 -33.38 10.92
N ALA A 50 -2.09 -34.17 10.14
CA ALA A 50 -1.02 -33.71 9.27
C ALA A 50 -1.52 -33.53 7.83
N LEU A 51 -1.00 -32.51 7.13
CA LEU A 51 -1.16 -32.29 5.68
C LEU A 51 -2.55 -31.84 5.18
N ILE A 52 -3.15 -30.83 5.83
CA ILE A 52 -3.84 -29.74 5.08
C ILE A 52 -3.21 -28.38 5.43
N SER A 53 -1.88 -28.33 5.44
CA SER A 53 -1.17 -27.07 5.18
C SER A 53 -1.32 -26.79 3.70
N LEU A 54 -2.39 -26.08 3.31
CA LEU A 54 -2.41 -25.42 2.01
C LEU A 54 -1.15 -24.56 1.92
N PRO A 55 -0.35 -24.64 0.84
CA PRO A 55 0.75 -23.71 0.67
C PRO A 55 0.16 -22.31 0.65
N ALA A 56 0.63 -21.43 1.54
CA ALA A 56 0.29 -20.02 1.45
C ALA A 56 0.69 -19.55 0.05
N GLN A 57 -0.29 -19.12 -0.75
CA GLN A 57 -0.03 -18.74 -2.14
C GLN A 57 1.00 -17.62 -2.14
N ALA A 58 2.14 -17.85 -2.79
CA ALA A 58 3.21 -16.87 -2.85
C ALA A 58 2.67 -15.56 -3.45
N PHE A 59 2.99 -14.45 -2.79
CA PHE A 59 2.50 -13.14 -3.17
C PHE A 59 2.89 -12.80 -4.62
N ASP A 60 1.96 -12.25 -5.40
CA ASP A 60 2.25 -11.92 -6.79
C ASP A 60 3.07 -10.63 -6.92
N HIS A 61 4.39 -10.78 -6.85
CA HIS A 61 5.35 -9.69 -7.11
C HIS A 61 5.37 -9.19 -8.57
N ALA A 62 4.61 -9.80 -9.50
CA ALA A 62 4.33 -9.24 -10.82
C ALA A 62 3.04 -8.41 -10.86
N TYR A 63 2.26 -8.38 -9.77
CA TYR A 63 1.06 -7.55 -9.56
C TYR A 63 0.04 -7.63 -10.73
N ARG A 64 -0.19 -8.81 -11.31
CA ARG A 64 -0.87 -8.95 -12.62
C ARG A 64 -2.25 -8.31 -12.67
N ASP A 65 -3.09 -8.55 -11.66
CA ASP A 65 -4.45 -8.02 -11.61
C ASP A 65 -4.48 -6.49 -11.45
N TYR A 66 -3.51 -5.92 -10.73
CA TYR A 66 -3.32 -4.47 -10.66
C TYR A 66 -2.79 -3.91 -11.98
N GLY A 67 -1.86 -4.61 -12.64
CA GLY A 67 -1.39 -4.25 -13.98
C GLY A 67 -2.50 -4.24 -15.02
N GLY A 68 -3.44 -5.19 -14.97
CA GLY A 68 -4.63 -5.18 -15.82
C GLY A 68 -5.57 -4.00 -15.57
N LEU A 69 -5.66 -3.51 -14.33
CA LEU A 69 -6.40 -2.28 -14.00
C LEU A 69 -5.65 -1.02 -14.47
N LEU A 70 -4.32 -0.98 -14.34
CA LEU A 70 -3.52 0.14 -14.82
C LEU A 70 -3.54 0.26 -16.35
N ASP A 71 -3.38 -0.85 -17.06
CA ASP A 71 -3.40 -0.91 -18.54
C ASP A 71 -4.78 -0.53 -19.11
N ALA A 72 -5.87 -0.90 -18.43
CA ALA A 72 -7.23 -0.58 -18.85
C ALA A 72 -7.65 0.88 -18.55
N HIS A 73 -7.16 1.47 -17.46
CA HIS A 73 -7.71 2.74 -16.93
C HIS A 73 -6.71 3.91 -16.87
N VAL A 74 -5.41 3.72 -17.16
CA VAL A 74 -4.38 4.78 -17.06
C VAL A 74 -3.79 5.12 -18.44
N GLN A 75 -3.89 6.37 -18.84
CA GLN A 75 -3.45 6.84 -20.16
C GLN A 75 -2.28 7.83 -20.05
N LEU A 76 -1.22 7.63 -20.83
CA LEU A 76 -0.06 8.51 -20.89
C LEU A 76 -0.12 9.45 -22.11
N HIS A 77 -0.01 10.75 -21.84
CA HIS A 77 -0.11 11.84 -22.81
C HIS A 77 1.20 12.62 -22.93
N ASP A 78 1.25 13.57 -23.86
CA ASP A 78 2.29 14.62 -23.92
C ASP A 78 3.72 14.05 -23.92
N ARG A 79 3.98 13.04 -24.78
CA ARG A 79 5.23 12.24 -24.80
C ARG A 79 5.55 11.54 -23.48
N GLN A 80 4.51 10.98 -22.83
CA GLN A 80 4.56 10.30 -21.52
C GLN A 80 4.85 11.21 -20.32
N THR A 81 4.76 12.54 -20.47
CA THR A 81 5.02 13.50 -19.38
C THR A 81 3.78 13.80 -18.50
N ARG A 82 2.58 13.40 -18.95
CA ARG A 82 1.32 13.46 -18.19
C ARG A 82 0.64 12.09 -18.17
N GLY A 83 0.02 11.75 -17.05
CA GLY A 83 -0.87 10.59 -16.93
C GLY A 83 -2.26 11.01 -16.46
N THR A 84 -3.31 10.54 -17.14
CA THR A 84 -4.70 10.62 -16.68
C THR A 84 -5.22 9.24 -16.29
N VAL A 85 -6.24 9.19 -15.45
CA VAL A 85 -6.95 7.97 -15.08
C VAL A 85 -8.41 8.13 -15.48
N ASP A 86 -8.99 7.16 -16.19
CA ASP A 86 -10.44 7.12 -16.43
C ASP A 86 -11.13 6.66 -15.13
N TYR A 87 -11.42 7.62 -14.24
CA TYR A 87 -12.07 7.29 -12.97
C TYR A 87 -13.51 6.82 -13.19
N ALA A 88 -14.18 7.21 -14.27
CA ALA A 88 -15.53 6.76 -14.62
C ALA A 88 -15.59 5.29 -15.07
N ALA A 89 -14.55 4.76 -15.73
CA ALA A 89 -14.40 3.34 -16.03
C ALA A 89 -13.86 2.56 -14.83
N LEU A 90 -12.85 3.08 -14.13
CA LEU A 90 -12.30 2.45 -12.94
C LEU A 90 -13.35 2.31 -11.82
N LYS A 91 -14.32 3.24 -11.72
CA LYS A 91 -15.47 3.17 -10.81
C LYS A 91 -16.38 1.97 -11.09
N LYS A 92 -16.54 1.58 -12.36
CA LYS A 92 -17.28 0.36 -12.77
C LYS A 92 -16.52 -0.90 -12.36
N ASP A 93 -15.19 -0.83 -12.41
CA ASP A 93 -14.25 -1.87 -11.98
C ASP A 93 -13.86 -1.80 -10.49
N GLN A 94 -14.53 -0.98 -9.66
CA GLN A 94 -14.15 -0.76 -8.26
C GLN A 94 -14.07 -2.08 -7.45
N ALA A 95 -14.91 -3.08 -7.76
CA ALA A 95 -14.86 -4.39 -7.12
C ALA A 95 -13.57 -5.18 -7.43
N LYS A 96 -12.98 -5.02 -8.63
CA LYS A 96 -11.68 -5.62 -8.99
C LYS A 96 -10.55 -4.93 -8.22
N LEU A 97 -10.57 -3.60 -8.15
CA LEU A 97 -9.59 -2.82 -7.37
C LEU A 97 -9.66 -3.17 -5.88
N ALA A 98 -10.86 -3.30 -5.32
CA ALA A 98 -11.06 -3.76 -3.94
C ALA A 98 -10.43 -5.14 -3.71
N ALA A 99 -10.73 -6.13 -4.56
CA ALA A 99 -10.16 -7.48 -4.44
C ALA A 99 -8.61 -7.48 -4.51
N VAL A 100 -8.01 -6.68 -5.40
CA VAL A 100 -6.54 -6.48 -5.44
C VAL A 100 -6.03 -5.95 -4.10
N LEU A 101 -6.62 -4.88 -3.58
CA LEU A 101 -6.20 -4.25 -2.34
C LEU A 101 -6.44 -5.13 -1.10
N ASP A 102 -7.46 -5.98 -1.12
CA ASP A 102 -7.71 -6.98 -0.06
C ASP A 102 -6.58 -8.03 -0.02
N THR A 103 -6.08 -8.50 -1.18
CA THR A 103 -4.91 -9.42 -1.19
C THR A 103 -3.64 -8.78 -0.65
N TRP A 104 -3.46 -7.47 -0.84
CA TRP A 104 -2.32 -6.73 -0.28
C TRP A 104 -2.52 -6.46 1.21
N SER A 105 -3.74 -6.15 1.63
CA SER A 105 -4.13 -5.95 3.03
C SER A 105 -3.91 -7.21 3.88
N ALA A 106 -3.99 -8.39 3.26
CA ALA A 106 -3.73 -9.70 3.85
C ALA A 106 -2.23 -10.08 3.94
N VAL A 107 -1.30 -9.21 3.54
CA VAL A 107 0.15 -9.46 3.70
C VAL A 107 0.53 -9.29 5.17
N GLU A 108 0.94 -10.41 5.78
CA GLU A 108 1.46 -10.43 7.15
C GLU A 108 2.84 -9.74 7.27
N PRO A 109 3.13 -9.02 8.38
CA PRO A 109 4.40 -8.33 8.57
C PRO A 109 5.63 -9.25 8.39
N ALA A 110 5.60 -10.46 8.95
CA ALA A 110 6.70 -11.42 8.83
C ALA A 110 6.93 -11.93 7.40
N ALA A 111 5.92 -11.88 6.52
CA ALA A 111 6.10 -12.19 5.10
C ALA A 111 6.78 -11.02 4.38
N PHE A 112 6.33 -9.79 4.63
CA PHE A 112 6.93 -8.56 4.09
C PHE A 112 8.40 -8.38 4.54
N GLU A 113 8.70 -8.63 5.82
CA GLU A 113 10.05 -8.59 6.40
C GLU A 113 10.99 -9.62 5.75
N GLY A 114 10.46 -10.76 5.27
CA GLY A 114 11.20 -11.79 4.55
C GLY A 114 11.43 -11.51 3.06
N TRP A 115 10.88 -10.43 2.50
CA TRP A 115 11.09 -10.04 1.11
C TRP A 115 12.40 -9.25 0.93
N SER A 116 12.93 -9.24 -0.30
CA SER A 116 14.05 -8.34 -0.64
C SER A 116 13.64 -6.86 -0.55
N ARG A 117 14.62 -5.98 -0.33
CA ARG A 117 14.44 -4.52 -0.29
C ARG A 117 13.57 -3.99 -1.43
N ASP A 118 13.79 -4.50 -2.64
CA ASP A 118 13.17 -3.96 -3.84
C ASP A 118 11.76 -4.56 -4.07
N GLN A 119 11.49 -5.79 -3.58
CA GLN A 119 10.12 -6.30 -3.44
C GLN A 119 9.31 -5.47 -2.45
N GLN A 120 9.89 -5.12 -1.29
CA GLN A 120 9.24 -4.27 -0.28
C GLN A 120 8.97 -2.85 -0.83
N MET A 121 9.96 -2.22 -1.45
CA MET A 121 9.84 -0.88 -2.03
C MET A 121 8.80 -0.84 -3.16
N ALA A 122 8.83 -1.82 -4.08
CA ALA A 122 7.82 -1.95 -5.13
C ALA A 122 6.39 -2.16 -4.56
N PHE A 123 6.26 -2.98 -3.51
CA PHE A 123 4.98 -3.20 -2.83
C PHE A 123 4.43 -1.91 -2.21
N LEU A 124 5.27 -1.15 -1.49
CA LEU A 124 4.84 0.09 -0.84
C LEU A 124 4.45 1.18 -1.86
N ILE A 125 5.16 1.30 -2.99
CA ILE A 125 4.80 2.23 -4.08
C ILE A 125 3.47 1.82 -4.73
N ASN A 126 3.30 0.53 -5.08
CA ASN A 126 2.05 0.03 -5.65
C ASN A 126 0.88 0.18 -4.66
N ALA A 127 1.10 -0.09 -3.37
CA ALA A 127 0.12 0.11 -2.31
C ALA A 127 -0.31 1.58 -2.21
N TYR A 128 0.62 2.54 -2.21
CA TYR A 128 0.27 3.97 -2.16
C TYR A 128 -0.60 4.35 -3.36
N ASN A 129 -0.20 3.94 -4.57
CA ASN A 129 -0.93 4.25 -5.79
C ASN A 129 -2.31 3.59 -5.81
N GLY A 130 -2.42 2.30 -5.48
CA GLY A 130 -3.68 1.56 -5.42
C GLY A 130 -4.64 2.06 -4.35
N PHE A 131 -4.16 2.34 -3.13
CA PHE A 131 -5.00 2.92 -2.08
C PHE A 131 -5.38 4.37 -2.38
N THR A 132 -4.55 5.14 -3.10
CA THR A 132 -4.93 6.47 -3.60
C THR A 132 -6.07 6.38 -4.63
N LEU A 133 -6.00 5.46 -5.60
CA LEU A 133 -7.11 5.20 -6.52
C LEU A 133 -8.40 4.86 -5.76
N SER A 134 -8.33 3.93 -4.80
CA SER A 134 -9.48 3.55 -3.96
C SER A 134 -10.06 4.73 -3.17
N LEU A 135 -9.21 5.62 -2.65
CA LEU A 135 -9.61 6.83 -1.94
C LEU A 135 -10.37 7.81 -2.84
N ILE A 136 -9.92 8.04 -4.08
CA ILE A 136 -10.64 8.86 -5.07
C ILE A 136 -12.03 8.30 -5.38
N LEU A 137 -12.13 6.98 -5.58
CA LEU A 137 -13.41 6.31 -5.85
C LEU A 137 -14.41 6.39 -4.68
N THR A 138 -14.05 6.93 -3.51
CA THR A 138 -14.99 7.19 -2.41
C THR A 138 -15.89 8.42 -2.62
N ALA A 139 -15.49 9.37 -3.48
CA ALA A 139 -16.25 10.59 -3.77
C ALA A 139 -16.44 10.91 -5.26
N TYR A 140 -15.74 10.22 -6.16
CA TYR A 140 -15.96 10.34 -7.60
C TYR A 140 -17.43 9.97 -7.98
N PRO A 141 -18.14 10.76 -8.81
CA PRO A 141 -17.63 11.82 -9.71
C PRO A 141 -17.57 13.24 -9.14
N ASP A 142 -18.11 13.51 -7.95
CA ASP A 142 -18.26 14.87 -7.41
C ASP A 142 -16.94 15.48 -6.89
N LEU A 143 -15.81 14.82 -7.09
CA LEU A 143 -14.51 15.15 -6.51
C LEU A 143 -13.64 15.98 -7.45
N THR A 144 -13.37 17.24 -7.09
CA THR A 144 -12.52 18.13 -7.90
C THR A 144 -11.03 18.07 -7.56
N SER A 145 -10.68 17.82 -6.31
CA SER A 145 -9.31 17.61 -5.83
C SER A 145 -9.27 16.55 -4.74
N ILE A 146 -8.20 15.75 -4.70
CA ILE A 146 -7.91 14.86 -3.55
C ILE A 146 -7.91 15.62 -2.20
N ARG A 147 -7.61 16.92 -2.22
CA ARG A 147 -7.61 17.80 -1.03
C ARG A 147 -9.01 17.94 -0.41
N ASP A 148 -10.07 17.80 -1.21
CA ASP A 148 -11.46 17.92 -0.79
C ASP A 148 -11.92 16.73 0.08
N LEU A 149 -11.17 15.61 0.05
CA LEU A 149 -11.36 14.45 0.94
C LEU A 149 -10.82 14.68 2.36
N GLY A 150 -10.19 15.82 2.61
CA GLY A 150 -9.73 16.25 3.92
C GLY A 150 -10.79 17.04 4.69
N SER A 151 -10.33 17.70 5.75
CA SER A 151 -11.07 18.78 6.41
C SER A 151 -10.09 19.86 6.85
N LEU A 152 -10.61 21.01 7.30
CA LEU A 152 -9.80 22.12 7.86
C LEU A 152 -8.86 21.69 9.00
N LEU A 153 -9.12 20.53 9.64
CA LEU A 153 -8.32 19.99 10.74
C LEU A 153 -7.63 18.64 10.41
N ARG A 154 -7.87 18.05 9.23
CA ARG A 154 -7.30 16.74 8.87
C ARG A 154 -6.95 16.65 7.38
N SER A 155 -5.66 16.55 7.09
CA SER A 155 -5.14 16.16 5.77
C SER A 155 -5.74 14.81 5.32
N PRO A 156 -6.17 14.65 4.05
CA PRO A 156 -6.74 13.40 3.55
C PRO A 156 -5.72 12.26 3.60
N TRP A 157 -4.45 12.54 3.32
CA TRP A 157 -3.35 11.58 3.47
C TRP A 157 -3.20 11.06 4.91
N LYS A 158 -3.60 11.85 5.92
CA LYS A 158 -3.61 11.49 7.36
C LYS A 158 -4.93 10.84 7.82
N ARG A 159 -5.81 10.45 6.90
CA ARG A 159 -6.96 9.57 7.17
C ARG A 159 -6.47 8.12 7.17
N SER A 160 -6.72 7.40 8.27
CA SER A 160 -6.62 5.93 8.25
C SER A 160 -7.90 5.39 7.60
N PHE A 161 -7.77 4.55 6.56
CA PHE A 161 -8.92 3.99 5.85
C PHE A 161 -8.72 2.58 5.28
N PHE A 162 -7.52 2.00 5.41
CA PHE A 162 -7.19 0.67 4.93
C PHE A 162 -6.33 -0.08 5.95
N SER A 163 -6.30 -1.41 5.87
CA SER A 163 -5.36 -2.24 6.63
C SER A 163 -4.14 -2.54 5.77
N LEU A 164 -2.94 -2.50 6.34
CA LEU A 164 -1.73 -3.01 5.68
C LEU A 164 -0.69 -3.38 6.73
N LEU A 165 -0.03 -4.54 6.55
CA LEU A 165 0.92 -5.10 7.51
C LEU A 165 0.34 -5.10 8.94
N GLY A 166 -0.74 -5.85 9.13
CA GLY A 166 -1.36 -6.13 10.44
C GLY A 166 -2.09 -4.98 11.15
N ALA A 167 -2.12 -3.75 10.61
CA ALA A 167 -2.75 -2.60 11.28
C ALA A 167 -3.42 -1.62 10.31
N GLN A 168 -4.23 -0.71 10.85
CA GLN A 168 -4.87 0.38 10.10
C GLN A 168 -3.85 1.45 9.71
N ARG A 169 -3.72 1.73 8.42
CA ARG A 169 -2.73 2.64 7.82
C ARG A 169 -3.40 3.78 7.04
N SER A 170 -2.55 4.73 6.65
CA SER A 170 -2.87 5.94 5.90
C SER A 170 -1.85 6.13 4.77
N LEU A 171 -2.13 7.00 3.79
CA LEU A 171 -1.17 7.31 2.72
C LEU A 171 0.06 8.04 3.26
N ASP A 172 -0.13 8.89 4.27
CA ASP A 172 0.93 9.57 5.03
C ASP A 172 1.91 8.57 5.65
N TRP A 173 1.44 7.44 6.20
CA TRP A 173 2.29 6.37 6.73
C TRP A 173 3.02 5.58 5.64
N LEU A 174 2.38 5.32 4.50
CA LEU A 174 3.02 4.68 3.34
C LEU A 174 4.14 5.54 2.76
N GLU A 175 3.98 6.86 2.76
CA GLU A 175 4.95 7.79 2.17
C GLU A 175 6.04 8.20 3.16
N HIS A 176 5.67 8.75 4.32
CA HIS A 176 6.60 9.35 5.27
C HIS A 176 7.21 8.30 6.20
N ASP A 177 6.38 7.52 6.87
CA ASP A 177 6.82 6.62 7.96
C ASP A 177 7.46 5.32 7.44
N THR A 178 7.32 5.00 6.15
CA THR A 178 7.91 3.79 5.54
C THR A 178 8.74 4.07 4.30
N LEU A 179 8.16 4.52 3.18
CA LEU A 179 8.90 4.74 1.93
C LEU A 179 10.11 5.65 2.13
N ARG A 180 9.88 6.90 2.57
CA ARG A 180 10.95 7.90 2.78
C ARG A 180 11.87 7.55 3.94
N ALA A 181 11.35 6.91 5.00
CA ALA A 181 12.10 6.57 6.21
C ALA A 181 13.05 5.37 6.04
N HIS A 182 12.72 4.40 5.19
CA HIS A 182 13.47 3.14 5.05
C HIS A 182 14.12 2.96 3.68
N TYR A 183 13.62 3.64 2.64
CA TYR A 183 14.13 3.57 1.27
C TYR A 183 14.48 5.00 0.81
N PRO A 184 15.60 5.59 1.28
CA PRO A 184 15.95 6.99 1.01
C PRO A 184 16.40 7.21 -0.45
N ASP A 185 15.43 7.22 -1.36
CA ASP A 185 15.58 7.40 -2.80
C ASP A 185 14.65 8.54 -3.27
N PRO A 186 15.17 9.67 -3.76
CA PRO A 186 14.35 10.81 -4.18
C PRO A 186 13.43 10.48 -5.36
N ARG A 187 13.67 9.38 -6.10
CA ARG A 187 12.84 8.96 -7.24
C ARG A 187 11.44 8.48 -6.82
N ILE A 188 11.24 8.17 -5.54
CA ILE A 188 9.91 7.86 -4.97
C ILE A 188 8.92 9.01 -5.26
N HIS A 189 9.37 10.26 -5.18
CA HIS A 189 8.56 11.47 -5.46
C HIS A 189 8.11 11.61 -6.91
N PHE A 190 8.56 10.73 -7.80
CA PHE A 190 8.09 10.62 -9.19
C PHE A 190 7.39 9.29 -9.49
N ALA A 191 7.39 8.35 -8.53
CA ALA A 191 6.78 7.03 -8.61
C ALA A 191 5.42 6.92 -7.90
N VAL A 192 5.20 7.74 -6.86
CA VAL A 192 3.90 7.87 -6.19
C VAL A 192 3.03 8.93 -6.86
N ASN A 193 1.75 8.61 -7.11
CA ASN A 193 0.77 9.51 -7.71
C ASN A 193 -0.31 9.86 -6.68
N CYS A 194 -0.51 11.15 -6.46
CA CYS A 194 -1.48 11.72 -5.54
C CYS A 194 -2.79 12.19 -6.23
N ALA A 195 -3.15 11.55 -7.34
CA ALA A 195 -4.34 11.84 -8.16
C ALA A 195 -4.52 13.30 -8.63
N SER A 196 -3.48 14.14 -8.54
CA SER A 196 -3.54 15.56 -8.93
C SER A 196 -2.83 15.78 -10.27
N ILE A 197 -3.32 16.71 -11.11
CA ILE A 197 -2.68 17.04 -12.41
C ILE A 197 -1.21 17.44 -12.23
N GLY A 198 -0.88 18.16 -11.16
CA GLY A 198 0.48 18.56 -10.78
C GLY A 198 1.37 17.42 -10.26
N CYS A 199 0.79 16.26 -9.91
CA CYS A 199 1.52 15.08 -9.45
C CYS A 199 2.19 14.34 -10.63
N PRO A 200 3.17 13.45 -10.35
CA PRO A 200 3.78 12.62 -11.38
C PRO A 200 2.75 11.73 -12.08
N ALA A 201 3.02 11.36 -13.33
CA ALA A 201 2.15 10.45 -14.07
C ALA A 201 2.09 9.09 -13.34
N LEU A 202 0.88 8.64 -12.98
CA LEU A 202 0.66 7.25 -12.60
C LEU A 202 1.12 6.38 -13.77
N GLN A 203 1.96 5.39 -13.49
CA GLN A 203 2.47 4.50 -14.53
C GLN A 203 1.40 3.50 -14.95
N PRO A 204 1.21 3.22 -16.25
CA PRO A 204 0.23 2.23 -16.73
C PRO A 204 0.70 0.77 -16.51
N ARG A 205 1.80 0.57 -15.78
CA ARG A 205 2.30 -0.74 -15.34
C ARG A 205 2.80 -0.63 -13.89
N PRO A 206 2.63 -1.69 -13.08
CA PRO A 206 3.04 -1.70 -11.68
C PRO A 206 4.56 -1.67 -11.56
N PHE A 207 5.05 -1.20 -10.41
CA PHE A 207 6.46 -1.35 -10.05
C PHE A 207 6.71 -2.81 -9.65
N ALA A 208 7.80 -3.41 -10.14
CA ALA A 208 8.22 -4.77 -9.81
C ALA A 208 9.68 -4.74 -9.35
N ALA A 209 10.08 -5.69 -8.48
CA ALA A 209 11.47 -5.77 -8.02
C ALA A 209 12.45 -5.97 -9.19
N ASP A 210 12.09 -6.87 -10.11
CA ASP A 210 12.79 -7.13 -11.36
C ASP A 210 12.66 -5.92 -12.31
N GLY A 211 13.56 -4.95 -12.15
CA GLY A 211 13.61 -3.72 -12.94
C GLY A 211 13.19 -2.44 -12.20
N LEU A 212 12.94 -2.49 -10.88
CA LEU A 212 12.50 -1.35 -10.07
C LEU A 212 13.29 -0.07 -10.35
N ASP A 213 14.62 -0.16 -10.30
CA ASP A 213 15.55 0.94 -10.53
C ASP A 213 15.33 1.65 -11.88
N ALA A 214 15.16 0.87 -12.95
CA ALA A 214 14.88 1.39 -14.29
C ALA A 214 13.46 1.99 -14.42
N GLN A 215 12.49 1.49 -13.64
CA GLN A 215 11.15 2.09 -13.58
C GLN A 215 11.15 3.42 -12.82
N LEU A 216 11.90 3.52 -11.74
CA LEU A 216 12.10 4.75 -10.96
C LEU A 216 12.80 5.83 -11.81
N ASP A 217 13.85 5.47 -12.54
CA ASP A 217 14.52 6.37 -13.49
C ASP A 217 13.62 6.80 -14.64
N ALA A 218 12.83 5.87 -15.22
CA ALA A 218 11.90 6.19 -16.29
C ALA A 218 10.82 7.19 -15.84
N ALA A 219 10.22 6.99 -14.66
CA ALA A 219 9.22 7.89 -14.10
C ALA A 219 9.81 9.28 -13.74
N THR A 220 11.00 9.30 -13.12
CA THR A 220 11.76 10.53 -12.83
C THR A 220 12.05 11.32 -14.09
N ARG A 221 12.54 10.64 -15.14
CA ARG A 221 12.82 11.24 -16.44
C ARG A 221 11.55 11.79 -17.10
N GLN A 222 10.50 10.99 -17.22
CA GLN A 222 9.22 11.41 -17.80
C GLN A 222 8.71 12.70 -17.14
N PHE A 223 8.79 12.76 -15.81
CA PHE A 223 8.37 13.94 -15.06
C PHE A 223 9.27 15.17 -15.28
N LEU A 224 10.60 15.02 -15.20
CA LEU A 224 11.54 16.13 -15.42
C LEU A 224 11.57 16.62 -16.89
N GLN A 225 11.04 15.85 -17.83
CA GLN A 225 10.81 16.27 -19.22
C GLN A 225 9.48 17.03 -19.43
N ASP A 226 8.59 17.18 -18.42
CA ASP A 226 7.40 18.04 -18.53
C ASP A 226 7.78 19.53 -18.46
N ARG A 227 7.92 20.18 -19.62
CA ARG A 227 8.24 21.62 -19.71
C ARG A 227 7.22 22.55 -19.04
N ARG A 228 5.99 22.11 -18.75
CA ARG A 228 5.02 22.93 -17.98
C ARG A 228 5.40 23.07 -16.51
N ARG A 229 6.24 22.16 -16.00
CA ARG A 229 6.64 22.06 -14.59
C ARG A 229 8.13 22.22 -14.39
N ASN A 230 8.93 21.83 -15.40
CA ASN A 230 10.37 21.67 -15.33
C ASN A 230 10.99 22.24 -16.63
N HIS A 231 11.37 23.53 -16.62
CA HIS A 231 11.96 24.24 -17.76
C HIS A 231 12.98 25.29 -17.32
N PHE A 232 13.87 25.65 -18.24
CA PHE A 232 14.89 26.68 -18.03
C PHE A 232 14.59 27.91 -18.91
N ASP A 233 14.47 29.08 -18.30
CA ASP A 233 14.43 30.36 -19.01
C ASP A 233 15.87 30.87 -19.19
N ALA A 234 16.34 30.85 -20.43
CA ALA A 234 17.69 31.31 -20.78
C ALA A 234 17.87 32.84 -20.74
N GLN A 235 16.78 33.63 -20.79
CA GLN A 235 16.79 35.09 -20.77
C GLN A 235 17.00 35.62 -19.35
N THR A 236 16.31 35.03 -18.36
CA THR A 236 16.49 35.36 -16.94
C THR A 236 17.64 34.56 -16.31
N GLY A 237 17.90 33.34 -16.80
CA GLY A 237 18.77 32.37 -16.13
C GLY A 237 18.06 31.56 -15.04
N THR A 238 16.74 31.46 -15.08
CA THR A 238 15.94 30.79 -14.03
C THR A 238 15.59 29.36 -14.44
N LEU A 239 15.86 28.40 -13.54
CA LEU A 239 15.37 27.03 -13.64
C LEU A 239 14.07 26.91 -12.83
N TYR A 240 12.95 26.80 -13.54
CA TYR A 240 11.63 26.54 -12.96
C TYR A 240 11.42 25.04 -12.79
N VAL A 241 11.11 24.60 -11.57
CA VAL A 241 10.83 23.18 -11.25
C VAL A 241 9.53 22.99 -10.46
N THR A 242 9.06 21.74 -10.34
CA THR A 242 7.88 21.43 -9.52
C THR A 242 8.05 21.81 -8.03
N PRO A 243 6.97 22.24 -7.34
CA PRO A 243 6.93 22.37 -5.88
C PRO A 243 7.25 21.09 -5.08
N LEU A 244 7.28 19.89 -5.67
CA LEU A 244 7.76 18.69 -4.97
C LEU A 244 9.22 18.87 -4.49
N LEU A 245 10.08 19.52 -5.30
CA LEU A 245 11.45 19.91 -4.93
C LEU A 245 11.45 20.95 -3.79
N ARG A 246 10.36 21.71 -3.59
CA ARG A 246 10.23 22.65 -2.48
C ARG A 246 9.83 21.95 -1.18
N TRP A 247 8.85 21.04 -1.26
CA TRP A 247 8.26 20.36 -0.09
C TRP A 247 9.16 19.25 0.45
N TYR A 248 9.71 18.41 -0.41
CA TYR A 248 10.54 17.26 -0.05
C TYR A 248 12.05 17.56 -0.13
N ARG A 249 12.43 18.82 0.12
CA ARG A 249 13.80 19.34 -0.10
C ARG A 249 14.92 18.51 0.55
N GLU A 250 14.63 17.86 1.66
CA GLU A 250 15.60 17.09 2.47
C GLU A 250 15.94 15.74 1.83
N ASP A 251 15.13 15.25 0.89
CA ASP A 251 15.25 13.93 0.28
C ASP A 251 16.14 13.96 -0.97
N PHE A 252 16.19 15.12 -1.64
CA PHE A 252 17.02 15.38 -2.83
C PHE A 252 18.48 15.60 -2.42
N LYS A 253 19.16 14.50 -2.10
CA LYS A 253 20.52 14.50 -1.56
C LYS A 253 21.58 14.25 -2.61
N VAL A 254 22.72 14.93 -2.47
CA VAL A 254 23.98 14.62 -3.15
C VAL A 254 25.06 14.47 -2.08
N ASN A 255 25.87 13.41 -2.17
CA ASN A 255 26.91 13.07 -1.18
C ASN A 255 26.40 13.05 0.29
N GLY A 256 25.13 12.69 0.49
CA GLY A 256 24.48 12.63 1.81
C GLY A 256 23.91 13.96 2.34
N GLN A 257 24.17 15.09 1.67
CA GLN A 257 23.66 16.42 2.03
C GLN A 257 22.48 16.80 1.13
N ALA A 258 21.47 17.51 1.67
CA ALA A 258 20.33 17.96 0.90
C ALA A 258 20.73 19.11 -0.04
N ASP A 259 20.86 18.82 -1.34
CA ASP A 259 21.26 19.77 -2.37
C ASP A 259 20.49 19.50 -3.66
N ARG A 260 19.43 20.30 -3.84
CA ARG A 260 18.55 20.25 -5.02
C ARG A 260 19.24 20.80 -6.27
N SER A 261 20.17 21.75 -6.13
CA SER A 261 20.84 22.34 -7.28
C SER A 261 21.87 21.37 -7.86
N ALA A 262 22.63 20.67 -7.01
CA ALA A 262 23.48 19.56 -7.44
C ALA A 262 22.67 18.36 -7.95
N TRP A 263 21.52 18.04 -7.34
CA TRP A 263 20.66 16.97 -7.83
C TRP A 263 20.06 17.30 -9.21
N LEU A 264 19.59 18.53 -9.44
CA LEU A 264 19.11 18.97 -10.76
C LEU A 264 20.24 19.04 -11.79
N ALA A 265 21.46 19.42 -11.38
CA ALA A 265 22.65 19.44 -12.25
C ALA A 265 22.99 18.05 -12.83
N GLN A 266 22.76 16.97 -12.05
CA GLN A 266 22.92 15.58 -12.53
C GLN A 266 21.88 15.22 -13.61
N HIS A 267 20.68 15.78 -13.52
CA HIS A 267 19.54 15.50 -14.41
C HIS A 267 19.36 16.51 -15.55
N ALA A 268 20.40 17.32 -15.85
CA ALA A 268 20.34 18.37 -16.87
C ALA A 268 19.86 17.90 -18.26
N GLU A 269 20.16 16.66 -18.67
CA GLU A 269 19.68 16.06 -19.94
C GLU A 269 18.15 15.93 -20.04
N TRP A 270 17.42 16.07 -18.95
CA TRP A 270 15.95 16.02 -18.94
C TRP A 270 15.32 17.41 -18.77
N LEU A 271 16.04 18.34 -18.16
CA LEU A 271 15.54 19.67 -17.74
C LEU A 271 15.57 20.76 -18.83
N ALA A 272 16.44 20.67 -19.84
CA ALA A 272 16.50 21.68 -20.90
C ALA A 272 16.88 21.12 -22.28
N ASP A 273 16.38 21.76 -23.34
CA ASP A 273 16.40 21.19 -24.69
C ASP A 273 17.65 21.55 -25.50
N THR A 274 18.32 22.69 -25.22
CA THR A 274 19.60 23.05 -25.86
C THR A 274 20.81 22.60 -25.04
N ALA A 275 21.92 22.28 -25.71
CA ALA A 275 23.17 21.92 -25.05
C ALA A 275 23.80 23.08 -24.25
N ALA A 276 23.46 24.33 -24.55
CA ALA A 276 23.93 25.50 -23.80
C ALA A 276 23.23 25.58 -22.43
N ASP A 277 21.91 25.47 -22.39
CA ASP A 277 21.12 25.50 -21.16
C ASP A 277 21.48 24.33 -20.24
N ARG A 278 21.63 23.13 -20.83
CA ARG A 278 22.10 21.94 -20.10
C ARG A 278 23.53 22.06 -19.58
N LYS A 279 24.34 22.95 -20.14
CA LYS A 279 25.66 23.28 -19.60
C LYS A 279 25.50 24.20 -18.38
N ARG A 280 24.66 25.25 -18.47
CA ARG A 280 24.35 26.14 -17.34
C ARG A 280 23.80 25.36 -16.13
N ILE A 281 22.82 24.47 -16.36
CA ILE A 281 22.24 23.61 -15.32
C ILE A 281 23.30 22.69 -14.69
N ARG A 282 24.17 22.03 -15.49
CA ARG A 282 25.30 21.23 -14.94
C ARG A 282 26.27 22.05 -14.10
N GLN A 283 26.48 23.31 -14.44
CA GLN A 283 27.37 24.23 -13.74
C GLN A 283 26.71 24.92 -12.54
N GLN A 284 25.42 24.66 -12.28
CA GLN A 284 24.59 25.37 -11.30
C GLN A 284 24.50 26.90 -11.52
N ASP A 285 24.67 27.33 -12.79
CA ASP A 285 24.48 28.71 -13.25
C ASP A 285 22.98 28.96 -13.51
N PHE A 286 22.19 28.96 -12.43
CA PHE A 286 20.76 29.27 -12.47
C PHE A 286 20.21 29.77 -11.13
N GLU A 287 19.18 30.60 -11.19
CA GLU A 287 18.27 30.83 -10.06
C GLU A 287 17.23 29.72 -10.00
N LEU A 288 16.89 29.21 -8.81
CA LEU A 288 15.94 28.10 -8.64
C LEU A 288 14.57 28.60 -8.18
N GLU A 289 13.63 28.68 -9.12
CA GLU A 289 12.23 28.99 -8.82
C GLU A 289 11.33 27.76 -8.99
N PHE A 290 10.07 27.87 -8.57
CA PHE A 290 9.13 26.76 -8.60
C PHE A 290 7.80 27.18 -9.21
N THR A 291 7.26 26.33 -10.10
CA THR A 291 5.98 26.58 -10.77
C THR A 291 4.80 26.49 -9.80
N ASP A 292 3.61 26.89 -10.25
CA ASP A 292 2.37 26.52 -9.57
C ASP A 292 2.16 24.99 -9.57
N TYR A 293 1.31 24.53 -8.66
CA TYR A 293 0.92 23.13 -8.54
C TYR A 293 -0.59 22.98 -8.77
N ASN A 294 -0.98 22.33 -9.88
CA ASN A 294 -2.37 22.08 -10.18
C ASN A 294 -2.91 20.93 -9.32
N TRP A 295 -3.82 21.25 -8.40
CA TRP A 295 -4.45 20.31 -7.46
C TRP A 295 -5.71 19.63 -8.00
N ASN A 296 -6.19 19.98 -9.20
CA ASN A 296 -7.36 19.33 -9.80
C ASN A 296 -7.08 17.85 -10.04
N LEU A 297 -8.13 17.03 -10.01
CA LEU A 297 -8.07 15.59 -10.27
C LEU A 297 -7.48 15.30 -11.67
N ASN A 298 -6.60 14.29 -11.79
CA ASN A 298 -6.03 13.88 -13.08
C ASN A 298 -6.96 12.91 -13.85
N ASP A 299 -8.24 13.25 -13.95
CA ASP A 299 -9.24 12.45 -14.66
C ASP A 299 -9.02 12.40 -16.18
N ALA A 300 -9.68 11.47 -16.85
CA ALA A 300 -9.80 11.40 -18.31
C ALA A 300 -11.22 11.82 -18.72
N GLU A 301 -11.37 13.09 -19.11
CA GLU A 301 -12.59 13.68 -19.68
C GLU A 301 -12.98 13.06 -21.04
#